data_AF-F9S0H8-F1
#
_entry.id   AF-F9S0H8-F1
#
_cell.length_a   1.000
_cell.length_b   1.000
_cell.length_c   1.000
_cell.angle_alpha   90.00
_cell.angle_beta   90.00
_cell.angle_gamma   90.00
#
_symmetry.space_group_name_H-M   'P 1'
#
loop_
_entity.id
_entity.type
_entity.pdbx_description
1 polymer ?
#
loop_
_entity_poly.entity_id
_entity_poly.type
_entity_poly.pdbx_seq_one_letter_code
_entity_poly.pdbx_strand_id
1 'polypeptide(L)'
;MNEYQITFLVDDANASAHVASPLHRIAKKFKSSLHILNITQDRCAKLTRSMAMLQAGLIKGDICQITAMGIDAELACFVIKDIIAEHFTLVGSQINYEFSSQLAQQLPQICPPSEIHWHYAKARTELTKFECLKGLAQLIYPDNPDELILAFIKREERSSTCVTPGIALPHVMFADVEHVSVAVIVNEKAIDWASKMGDVHIAIALVIPAKPNREQIISATNLTRNLLSGQIAERLLFTRSSVDLQALLMYSMSRLIV
;
A
#
# COMPACT_ATOMS: atom_id res chain seq x y z
N MET A 1 -0.60 -10.43 -16.95
CA MET A 1 -1.74 -11.20 -16.39
C MET A 1 -2.24 -10.41 -15.20
N ASN A 2 -3.56 -10.23 -15.04
CA ASN A 2 -4.10 -9.39 -13.96
C ASN A 2 -4.21 -10.17 -12.65
N GLU A 3 -3.61 -9.65 -11.58
CA GLU A 3 -3.85 -10.12 -10.20
C GLU A 3 -5.08 -9.38 -9.64
N TYR A 4 -6.04 -10.14 -9.13
CA TYR A 4 -7.17 -9.65 -8.36
C TYR A 4 -6.89 -9.91 -6.88
N GLN A 5 -7.41 -9.03 -6.01
CA GLN A 5 -7.06 -9.06 -4.60
C GLN A 5 -8.23 -8.66 -3.70
N ILE A 6 -8.19 -9.18 -2.48
CA ILE A 6 -9.09 -8.83 -1.37
C ILE A 6 -8.19 -8.47 -0.20
N THR A 7 -8.20 -7.20 0.22
CA THR A 7 -7.43 -6.72 1.38
C THR A 7 -8.33 -6.66 2.61
N PHE A 8 -7.85 -7.21 3.73
CA PHE A 8 -8.60 -7.26 4.98
C PHE A 8 -7.70 -7.19 6.20
N LEU A 9 -8.29 -6.84 7.33
CA LEU A 9 -7.67 -6.81 8.65
C LEU A 9 -8.24 -7.91 9.52
N VAL A 10 -7.34 -8.55 10.27
CA VAL A 10 -7.71 -9.59 11.23
C VAL A 10 -8.15 -8.91 12.53
N ASP A 11 -9.44 -8.90 12.81
CA ASP A 11 -10.06 -8.39 14.04
C ASP A 11 -10.22 -9.49 15.11
N ASP A 12 -10.51 -10.72 14.69
CA ASP A 12 -10.51 -11.94 15.51
C ASP A 12 -9.70 -13.07 14.86
N ALA A 13 -8.59 -13.47 15.49
CA ALA A 13 -7.75 -14.56 15.00
C ALA A 13 -8.46 -15.93 15.04
N ASN A 14 -9.44 -16.13 15.93
CA ASN A 14 -10.20 -17.38 16.02
C ASN A 14 -11.10 -17.58 14.80
N ALA A 15 -11.48 -16.50 14.12
CA ALA A 15 -12.26 -16.55 12.89
C ALA A 15 -11.56 -17.36 11.79
N SER A 16 -10.22 -17.46 11.82
CA SER A 16 -9.43 -18.28 10.89
C SER A 16 -9.87 -19.76 10.85
N ALA A 17 -10.27 -20.33 12.00
CA ALA A 17 -10.74 -21.71 12.07
C ALA A 17 -12.11 -21.89 11.39
N HIS A 18 -12.97 -20.86 11.48
CA HIS A 18 -14.31 -20.88 10.87
C HIS A 18 -14.23 -20.75 9.34
N VAL A 19 -13.34 -19.89 8.82
CA VAL A 19 -13.22 -19.66 7.38
C VAL A 19 -12.37 -20.70 6.64
N ALA A 20 -11.51 -21.45 7.33
CA ALA A 20 -10.54 -22.34 6.68
C ALA A 20 -11.19 -23.40 5.78
N SER A 21 -12.20 -24.11 6.28
CA SER A 21 -12.89 -25.16 5.53
C SER A 21 -13.73 -24.61 4.36
N PRO A 22 -14.59 -23.58 4.57
CA PRO A 22 -15.29 -22.91 3.47
C PRO A 22 -14.37 -22.41 2.36
N LEU A 23 -13.30 -21.68 2.70
CA LEU A 23 -12.34 -21.14 1.73
C LEU A 23 -11.64 -22.24 0.96
N HIS A 24 -11.15 -23.29 1.63
CA HIS A 24 -10.50 -24.41 0.99
C HIS A 24 -11.41 -25.11 -0.03
N ARG A 25 -12.67 -25.34 0.35
CA ARG A 25 -13.66 -26.00 -0.51
C ARG A 25 -13.99 -25.16 -1.74
N ILE A 26 -14.14 -23.84 -1.57
CA ILE A 26 -14.44 -22.93 -2.69
C ILE A 26 -13.22 -22.75 -3.59
N ALA A 27 -12.02 -22.58 -3.03
CA ALA A 27 -10.80 -22.37 -3.80
C ALA A 27 -10.53 -23.51 -4.81
N LYS A 28 -10.86 -24.75 -4.45
CA LYS A 28 -10.73 -25.92 -5.34
C LYS A 28 -11.68 -25.91 -6.55
N LYS A 29 -12.71 -25.08 -6.55
CA LYS A 29 -13.67 -24.97 -7.67
C LYS A 29 -13.17 -24.07 -8.80
N PHE A 30 -12.17 -23.24 -8.54
CA PHE A 30 -11.63 -22.31 -9.51
C PHE A 30 -10.36 -22.85 -10.19
N LYS A 31 -10.14 -22.45 -11.44
CA LYS A 31 -8.93 -22.75 -12.21
C LYS A 31 -7.82 -21.75 -11.91
N SER A 32 -8.15 -20.58 -11.34
CA SER A 32 -7.20 -19.57 -10.89
C SER A 32 -6.33 -20.07 -9.74
N SER A 33 -5.12 -19.54 -9.69
CA SER A 33 -4.20 -19.70 -8.57
C SER A 33 -4.62 -18.73 -7.45
N LEU A 34 -4.97 -19.30 -6.29
CA LEU A 34 -5.49 -18.56 -5.14
C LEU A 34 -4.54 -18.69 -3.95
N HIS A 35 -4.13 -17.55 -3.39
CA HIS A 35 -3.24 -17.50 -2.23
C HIS A 35 -3.81 -16.62 -1.13
N ILE A 36 -3.52 -16.98 0.12
CA ILE A 36 -3.64 -16.11 1.29
C ILE A 36 -2.24 -15.63 1.63
N LEU A 37 -2.09 -14.32 1.82
CA LEU A 37 -0.87 -13.63 2.21
C LEU A 37 -1.14 -12.91 3.53
N ASN A 38 -0.38 -13.25 4.56
CA ASN A 38 -0.26 -12.43 5.74
C ASN A 38 0.89 -11.45 5.53
N ILE A 39 0.54 -10.21 5.21
CA ILE A 39 1.49 -9.15 4.85
C ILE A 39 2.25 -8.67 6.09
N THR A 40 1.73 -8.91 7.29
CA THR A 40 2.40 -8.51 8.52
C THR A 40 3.43 -9.54 8.96
N GLN A 41 3.16 -10.82 8.73
CA GLN A 41 3.97 -11.93 9.27
C GLN A 41 4.92 -12.57 8.24
N ASP A 42 5.01 -12.03 7.03
CA ASP A 42 5.72 -12.65 5.90
C ASP A 42 5.38 -14.11 5.62
N ARG A 43 4.09 -14.40 5.55
CA ARG A 43 3.59 -15.77 5.30
C ARG A 43 2.63 -15.80 4.12
N CYS A 44 2.75 -16.87 3.33
CA CYS A 44 1.88 -17.11 2.19
C CYS A 44 1.52 -18.60 2.10
N ALA A 45 0.28 -18.88 1.70
CA ALA A 45 -0.17 -20.24 1.42
C ALA A 45 -1.18 -20.29 0.28
N LYS A 46 -1.16 -21.38 -0.50
CA LYS A 46 -2.19 -21.67 -1.50
C LYS A 46 -3.48 -22.05 -0.81
N LEU A 47 -4.58 -21.37 -1.11
CA LEU A 47 -5.90 -21.64 -0.51
C LEU A 47 -6.43 -23.06 -0.82
N THR A 48 -5.93 -23.70 -1.88
CA THR A 48 -6.24 -25.10 -2.19
C THR A 48 -5.59 -26.11 -1.24
N ARG A 49 -4.73 -25.69 -0.31
CA ARG A 49 -4.20 -26.53 0.78
C ARG A 49 -5.13 -26.49 1.99
N SER A 50 -5.35 -27.62 2.65
CA SER A 50 -6.26 -27.72 3.80
C SER A 50 -5.79 -26.89 5.00
N MET A 51 -4.48 -26.71 5.15
CA MET A 51 -3.87 -25.94 6.24
C MET A 51 -3.50 -24.50 5.85
N ALA A 52 -4.04 -23.96 4.75
CA ALA A 52 -3.61 -22.65 4.23
C ALA A 52 -3.75 -21.51 5.25
N MET A 53 -4.88 -21.44 5.96
CA MET A 53 -5.12 -20.41 6.97
C MET A 53 -4.16 -20.54 8.17
N LEU A 54 -3.85 -21.77 8.58
CA LEU A 54 -2.87 -22.01 9.64
C LEU A 54 -1.45 -21.65 9.18
N GLN A 55 -1.09 -21.98 7.94
CA GLN A 55 0.21 -21.63 7.34
C GLN A 55 0.38 -20.11 7.20
N ALA A 56 -0.68 -19.39 6.84
CA ALA A 56 -0.68 -17.92 6.83
C ALA A 56 -0.53 -17.33 8.24
N GLY A 57 -0.94 -18.06 9.29
CA GLY A 57 -0.71 -17.69 10.68
C GLY A 57 -1.31 -16.34 11.04
N LEU A 58 -2.63 -16.21 10.91
CA LEU A 58 -3.34 -14.95 11.16
C LEU A 58 -3.35 -14.58 12.64
N ILE A 59 -2.92 -13.36 12.96
CA ILE A 59 -2.95 -12.78 14.30
C ILE A 59 -3.81 -11.52 14.28
N LYS A 60 -4.51 -11.23 15.37
CA LYS A 60 -5.29 -10.00 15.52
C LYS A 60 -4.41 -8.77 15.29
N GLY A 61 -4.85 -7.89 14.40
CA GLY A 61 -4.14 -6.68 13.98
C GLY A 61 -3.36 -6.84 12.68
N ASP A 62 -3.18 -8.07 12.17
CA ASP A 62 -2.49 -8.30 10.91
C ASP A 62 -3.30 -7.74 9.72
N ILE A 63 -2.60 -7.13 8.78
CA ILE A 63 -3.13 -6.86 7.43
C ILE A 63 -2.80 -8.03 6.49
N CYS A 64 -3.82 -8.50 5.79
CA CYS A 64 -3.75 -9.69 4.94
C CYS A 64 -4.37 -9.42 3.57
N GLN A 65 -3.96 -10.22 2.58
CA GLN A 65 -4.54 -10.22 1.25
C GLN A 65 -4.84 -11.64 0.79
N ILE A 66 -5.97 -11.82 0.13
CA ILE A 66 -6.18 -12.98 -0.75
C ILE A 66 -5.93 -12.51 -2.18
N THR A 67 -5.08 -13.23 -2.92
CA THR A 67 -4.82 -12.94 -4.34
C THR A 67 -5.32 -14.06 -5.24
N ALA A 68 -5.82 -13.67 -6.41
CA ALA A 68 -6.28 -14.56 -7.45
C ALA A 68 -5.63 -14.21 -8.79
N MET A 69 -5.09 -15.21 -9.48
CA MET A 69 -4.49 -15.07 -10.81
C MET A 69 -4.95 -16.19 -11.73
N GLY A 70 -5.48 -15.83 -12.90
CA GLY A 70 -5.96 -16.79 -13.89
C GLY A 70 -7.27 -16.36 -14.54
N ILE A 71 -7.87 -17.28 -15.29
CA ILE A 71 -9.02 -16.98 -16.16
C ILE A 71 -10.31 -16.65 -15.41
N ASP A 72 -10.52 -17.22 -14.22
CA ASP A 72 -11.69 -17.03 -13.37
C ASP A 72 -11.35 -16.30 -12.06
N ALA A 73 -10.20 -15.59 -12.03
CA ALA A 73 -9.69 -14.92 -10.84
C ALA A 73 -10.63 -13.84 -10.29
N GLU A 74 -11.26 -13.05 -11.17
CA GLU A 74 -12.22 -12.02 -10.77
C GLU A 74 -13.43 -12.63 -10.07
N LEU A 75 -14.02 -13.68 -10.67
CA LEU A 75 -15.14 -14.40 -10.09
C LEU A 75 -14.75 -15.10 -8.77
N ALA A 76 -13.53 -15.66 -8.70
CA ALA A 76 -13.01 -16.26 -7.48
C ALA A 76 -12.91 -15.23 -6.34
N CYS A 77 -12.34 -14.05 -6.62
CA CYS A 77 -12.29 -12.97 -5.65
C CYS A 77 -13.69 -12.51 -5.23
N PHE A 78 -14.63 -12.37 -6.17
CA PHE A 78 -16.00 -11.97 -5.86
C PHE A 78 -16.66 -12.94 -4.87
N VAL A 79 -16.60 -14.25 -5.12
CA VAL A 79 -17.20 -15.27 -4.23
C VAL A 79 -16.48 -15.37 -2.89
N ILE A 80 -15.15 -15.25 -2.87
CA ILE A 80 -14.38 -15.33 -1.62
C ILE A 80 -14.59 -14.08 -0.76
N LYS A 81 -14.82 -12.91 -1.36
CA LYS A 81 -15.02 -11.64 -0.65
C LYS A 81 -16.13 -11.75 0.38
N ASP A 82 -17.24 -12.40 0.06
CA ASP A 82 -18.37 -12.56 0.98
C ASP A 82 -17.98 -13.38 2.22
N ILE A 83 -17.26 -14.49 2.04
CA ILE A 83 -16.76 -15.30 3.18
C ILE A 83 -15.82 -14.51 4.08
N ILE A 84 -14.95 -13.68 3.48
CA ILE A 84 -14.03 -12.85 4.24
C ILE A 84 -14.79 -11.74 4.97
N ALA A 85 -15.79 -11.12 4.34
CA ALA A 85 -16.59 -10.06 4.93
C ALA A 85 -17.40 -10.50 6.17
N GLU A 86 -17.79 -11.78 6.24
CA GLU A 86 -18.51 -12.34 7.38
C GLU A 86 -17.66 -12.43 8.66
N HIS A 87 -16.33 -12.44 8.52
CA HIS A 87 -15.42 -12.85 9.59
C HIS A 87 -14.25 -11.90 9.82
N PHE A 88 -13.97 -10.99 8.88
CA PHE A 88 -12.86 -10.04 8.94
C PHE A 88 -13.29 -8.67 8.43
N THR A 89 -12.54 -7.65 8.84
CA THR A 89 -12.76 -6.28 8.38
C THR A 89 -12.13 -6.06 7.00
N LEU A 90 -12.96 -5.95 5.95
CA LEU A 90 -12.52 -5.63 4.59
C LEU A 90 -12.12 -4.14 4.46
N VAL A 91 -11.01 -3.87 3.76
CA VAL A 91 -10.51 -2.51 3.51
C VAL A 91 -11.32 -1.76 2.43
N GLY A 92 -11.83 -2.49 1.43
CA GLY A 92 -12.59 -1.94 0.29
C GLY A 92 -13.99 -2.55 0.13
N SER A 93 -14.69 -2.86 1.23
CA SER A 93 -16.01 -3.51 1.19
C SER A 93 -17.07 -2.68 0.46
N GLN A 94 -17.04 -1.35 0.56
CA GLN A 94 -18.12 -0.46 0.10
C GLN A 94 -17.66 0.75 -0.73
N ILE A 95 -16.43 0.76 -1.26
CA ILE A 95 -15.85 1.99 -1.83
C ILE A 95 -15.56 1.82 -3.33
N ASN A 96 -16.35 2.52 -4.14
CA ASN A 96 -15.84 3.20 -5.31
C ASN A 96 -15.23 4.52 -4.79
N TYR A 97 -13.97 4.86 -5.11
CA TYR A 97 -13.24 6.12 -4.83
C TYR A 97 -11.96 6.03 -3.97
N GLU A 98 -11.18 7.12 -4.06
CA GLU A 98 -9.72 7.27 -4.04
C GLU A 98 -9.12 7.49 -2.63
N PHE A 99 -7.82 7.83 -2.56
CA PHE A 99 -7.15 8.20 -1.32
C PHE A 99 -7.95 9.28 -0.57
N SER A 100 -8.34 9.03 0.68
CA SER A 100 -9.12 10.00 1.46
C SER A 100 -8.92 9.87 2.96
N SER A 101 -9.19 10.94 3.71
CA SER A 101 -9.20 10.91 5.18
C SER A 101 -10.32 10.02 5.76
N GLN A 102 -11.33 9.66 4.96
CA GLN A 102 -12.44 8.81 5.39
C GLN A 102 -11.98 7.38 5.72
N LEU A 103 -10.97 6.87 5.02
CA LEU A 103 -10.42 5.54 5.30
C LEU A 103 -9.84 5.45 6.71
N ALA A 104 -9.22 6.53 7.20
CA ALA A 104 -8.74 6.63 8.58
C ALA A 104 -9.88 6.54 9.61
N GLN A 105 -11.03 7.13 9.31
CA GLN A 105 -12.21 7.04 10.19
C GLN A 105 -12.80 5.63 10.22
N GLN A 106 -12.77 4.92 9.10
CA GLN A 106 -13.32 3.58 8.98
C GLN A 106 -12.40 2.49 9.55
N LEU A 107 -11.08 2.68 9.43
CA LEU A 107 -10.06 1.74 9.89
C LEU A 107 -9.12 2.39 10.92
N PRO A 108 -9.62 2.79 12.10
CA PRO A 108 -8.80 3.42 13.13
C PRO A 108 -7.65 2.54 13.59
N GLN A 109 -7.79 1.20 13.51
CA GLN A 109 -6.79 0.23 13.91
C GLN A 109 -5.48 0.29 13.10
N ILE A 110 -5.49 0.91 11.92
CA ILE A 110 -4.30 1.07 11.05
C ILE A 110 -3.92 2.54 10.86
N CYS A 111 -4.52 3.45 11.63
CA CYS A 111 -4.21 4.86 11.52
C CYS A 111 -2.77 5.16 11.99
N PRO A 112 -2.03 6.00 11.26
CA PRO A 112 -0.77 6.54 11.75
C PRO A 112 -0.97 7.34 13.05
N PRO A 113 0.05 7.44 13.91
CA PRO A 113 -0.04 8.22 15.15
C PRO A 113 -0.16 9.74 14.93
N SER A 114 0.09 10.24 13.72
CA SER A 114 -0.11 11.64 13.35
C SER A 114 -1.08 11.77 12.19
N GLU A 115 -1.73 12.93 12.07
CA GLU A 115 -2.55 13.25 10.91
C GLU A 115 -1.70 13.32 9.63
N ILE A 116 -2.16 12.63 8.60
CA ILE A 116 -1.50 12.56 7.29
C ILE A 116 -2.44 13.08 6.22
N HIS A 117 -1.97 14.01 5.38
CA HIS A 117 -2.67 14.42 4.18
C HIS A 117 -2.32 13.47 3.03
N TRP A 118 -3.35 12.84 2.46
CA TRP A 118 -3.20 11.78 1.45
C TRP A 118 -3.57 12.30 0.08
N HIS A 119 -2.69 12.09 -0.90
CA HIS A 119 -2.90 12.48 -2.29
C HIS A 119 -2.58 11.32 -3.23
N TYR A 120 -3.32 11.21 -4.33
CA TYR A 120 -3.13 10.13 -5.29
C TYR A 120 -3.35 10.60 -6.71
N ALA A 121 -2.54 10.10 -7.63
CA ALA A 121 -2.82 10.15 -9.05
C ALA A 121 -2.37 8.87 -9.75
N LYS A 122 -3.04 8.54 -10.85
CA LYS A 122 -2.62 7.47 -11.74
C LYS A 122 -2.19 8.08 -13.07
N ALA A 123 -0.91 7.92 -13.41
CA ALA A 123 -0.37 8.38 -14.68
C ALA A 123 -0.82 7.46 -15.81
N ARG A 124 -1.56 8.04 -16.76
CA ARG A 124 -2.04 7.36 -17.99
C ARG A 124 -1.11 7.60 -19.19
N THR A 125 -0.22 8.58 -19.07
CA THR A 125 0.81 8.90 -20.04
C THR A 125 2.17 8.52 -19.50
N GLU A 126 3.13 8.38 -20.40
CA GLU A 126 4.53 8.27 -20.03
C GLU A 126 4.96 9.57 -19.33
N LEU A 127 5.67 9.43 -18.21
CA LEU A 127 6.22 10.56 -17.46
C LEU A 127 7.73 10.40 -17.40
N THR A 128 8.44 11.52 -17.53
CA THR A 128 9.84 11.61 -17.11
C THR A 128 9.94 11.67 -15.57
N LYS A 129 11.13 11.39 -15.02
CA LYS A 129 11.39 11.57 -13.58
C LYS A 129 11.04 12.98 -13.10
N PHE A 130 11.41 14.01 -13.87
CA PHE A 130 11.12 15.40 -13.52
C PHE A 130 9.61 15.69 -13.49
N GLU A 131 8.86 15.24 -14.50
CA GLU A 131 7.39 15.41 -14.53
C GLU A 131 6.70 14.68 -13.38
N CYS A 132 7.21 13.50 -12.98
CA CYS A 132 6.72 12.79 -11.81
C CYS A 132 6.97 13.58 -10.51
N LEU A 133 8.20 14.07 -10.29
CA LEU A 133 8.52 14.92 -9.12
C LEU A 133 7.67 16.20 -9.09
N LYS A 134 7.46 16.83 -10.26
CA LYS A 134 6.58 17.98 -10.41
C LYS A 134 5.13 17.64 -10.04
N GLY A 135 4.61 16.52 -10.53
CA GLY A 135 3.27 16.03 -10.22
C GLY A 135 3.09 15.79 -8.72
N LEU A 136 4.08 15.18 -8.05
CA LEU A 136 4.04 14.94 -6.60
C LEU A 136 3.97 16.25 -5.81
N ALA A 137 4.78 17.25 -6.18
CA ALA A 137 4.74 18.55 -5.54
C ALA A 137 3.39 19.26 -5.76
N GLN A 138 2.86 19.24 -6.99
CA GLN A 138 1.57 19.84 -7.34
C GLN A 138 0.41 19.19 -6.57
N LEU A 139 0.46 17.88 -6.32
CA LEU A 139 -0.56 17.18 -5.54
C LEU A 139 -0.57 17.65 -4.08
N ILE A 140 0.60 17.84 -3.48
CA ILE A 140 0.76 18.18 -2.06
C ILE A 140 0.54 19.67 -1.80
N TYR A 141 1.08 20.53 -2.67
CA TYR A 141 1.14 21.97 -2.45
C TYR A 141 0.75 22.73 -3.73
N PRO A 142 -0.54 22.70 -4.11
CA PRO A 142 -0.99 23.09 -5.44
C PRO A 142 -0.89 24.60 -5.73
N ASP A 143 -0.98 25.44 -4.69
CA ASP A 143 -1.05 26.89 -4.84
C ASP A 143 0.31 27.50 -5.22
N ASN A 144 1.42 26.96 -4.71
CA ASN A 144 2.77 27.43 -4.99
C ASN A 144 3.82 26.30 -4.96
N PRO A 145 3.76 25.34 -5.91
CA PRO A 145 4.54 24.10 -5.84
C PRO A 145 6.04 24.30 -6.10
N ASP A 146 6.48 25.44 -6.65
CA ASP A 146 7.83 25.64 -7.18
C ASP A 146 8.94 25.36 -6.15
N GLU A 147 8.75 25.82 -4.91
CA GLU A 147 9.73 25.57 -3.84
C GLU A 147 9.81 24.08 -3.47
N LEU A 148 8.67 23.39 -3.45
CA LEU A 148 8.61 21.96 -3.16
C LEU A 148 9.20 21.12 -4.32
N ILE A 149 8.96 21.54 -5.56
CA ILE A 149 9.59 20.95 -6.76
C ILE A 149 11.12 21.05 -6.63
N LEU A 150 11.63 22.24 -6.34
CA LEU A 150 13.06 22.47 -6.16
C LEU A 150 13.63 21.66 -4.99
N ALA A 151 12.88 21.50 -3.89
CA ALA A 151 13.29 20.67 -2.76
C ALA A 151 13.42 19.18 -3.16
N PHE A 152 12.47 18.64 -3.92
CA PHE A 152 12.55 17.27 -4.43
C PHE A 152 13.72 17.06 -5.40
N ILE A 153 13.95 17.99 -6.32
CA ILE A 153 15.07 17.91 -7.27
C ILE A 153 16.41 17.91 -6.51
N LYS A 154 16.60 18.87 -5.60
CA LYS A 154 17.80 18.93 -4.75
C LYS A 154 18.00 17.65 -3.93
N ARG A 155 16.90 17.02 -3.48
CA ARG A 155 16.97 15.74 -2.76
C ARG A 155 17.40 14.59 -3.67
N GLU A 156 16.85 14.50 -4.86
CA GLU A 156 17.15 13.47 -5.86
C GLU A 156 18.59 13.59 -6.40
N GLU A 157 19.10 14.81 -6.57
CA GLU A 157 20.47 15.08 -7.04
C GLU A 157 21.56 14.62 -6.05
N ARG A 158 21.27 14.63 -4.75
CA ARG A 158 22.22 14.12 -3.73
C ARG A 158 22.44 12.61 -3.87
N SER A 159 21.34 11.89 -4.10
CA SER A 159 21.31 10.46 -4.31
C SER A 159 19.91 10.07 -4.74
N SER A 160 19.81 9.12 -5.67
CA SER A 160 18.53 8.62 -6.16
C SER A 160 17.62 8.21 -5.02
N THR A 161 16.35 8.62 -5.10
CA THR A 161 15.31 8.30 -4.12
C THR A 161 14.61 6.97 -4.42
N CYS A 162 15.06 6.21 -5.42
CA CYS A 162 14.64 4.82 -5.60
C CYS A 162 15.13 3.99 -4.41
N VAL A 163 14.20 3.52 -3.57
CA VAL A 163 14.50 2.87 -2.28
C VAL A 163 14.43 1.34 -2.35
N THR A 164 13.70 0.81 -3.32
CA THR A 164 13.49 -0.62 -3.60
C THR A 164 13.08 -0.75 -5.07
N PRO A 165 13.35 -1.87 -5.77
CA PRO A 165 13.01 -1.99 -7.19
C PRO A 165 11.53 -1.64 -7.43
N GLY A 166 11.25 -0.78 -8.41
CA GLY A 166 9.90 -0.33 -8.74
C GLY A 166 9.34 0.81 -7.89
N ILE A 167 9.97 1.21 -6.77
CA ILE A 167 9.46 2.26 -5.88
C ILE A 167 10.50 3.36 -5.61
N ALA A 168 10.10 4.62 -5.86
CA ALA A 168 10.81 5.79 -5.37
C ALA A 168 10.11 6.41 -4.15
N LEU A 169 10.90 6.93 -3.21
CA LEU A 169 10.44 7.67 -2.05
C LEU A 169 11.08 9.07 -2.00
N PRO A 170 10.71 10.03 -2.86
CA PRO A 170 11.14 11.42 -2.74
C PRO A 170 10.66 12.01 -1.41
N HIS A 171 11.59 12.41 -0.53
CA HIS A 171 11.24 12.88 0.81
C HIS A 171 12.00 14.14 1.19
N VAL A 172 11.29 15.10 1.79
CA VAL A 172 11.85 16.38 2.21
C VAL A 172 11.19 16.87 3.49
N MET A 173 11.92 17.68 4.25
CA MET A 173 11.33 18.58 5.23
C MET A 173 10.98 19.90 4.53
N PHE A 174 9.78 20.41 4.73
CA PHE A 174 9.27 21.58 4.03
C PHE A 174 8.59 22.55 5.02
N ALA A 175 8.82 23.85 4.84
CA ALA A 175 8.42 24.86 5.81
C ALA A 175 6.91 25.17 5.77
N ASP A 176 6.32 25.15 4.58
CA ASP A 176 4.93 25.58 4.37
C ASP A 176 3.92 24.43 4.46
N VAL A 177 4.22 23.40 5.26
CA VAL A 177 3.27 22.36 5.65
C VAL A 177 3.28 22.15 7.15
N GLU A 178 2.09 22.02 7.74
CA GLU A 178 1.91 21.80 9.18
C GLU A 178 1.74 20.31 9.52
N HIS A 179 1.26 19.52 8.56
CA HIS A 179 1.03 18.08 8.68
C HIS A 179 1.96 17.31 7.74
N VAL A 180 2.15 16.02 8.01
CA VAL A 180 2.86 15.14 7.07
C VAL A 180 1.96 14.92 5.87
N SER A 181 2.50 15.08 4.66
CA SER A 181 1.77 14.82 3.42
C SER A 181 2.40 13.65 2.68
N VAL A 182 1.56 12.72 2.22
CA VAL A 182 1.95 11.61 1.36
C VAL A 182 1.21 11.73 0.04
N ALA A 183 1.96 11.88 -1.05
CA ALA A 183 1.41 11.81 -2.40
C ALA A 183 1.92 10.57 -3.13
N VAL A 184 1.03 9.88 -3.82
CA VAL A 184 1.37 8.68 -4.57
C VAL A 184 1.01 8.85 -6.04
N ILE A 185 1.99 8.64 -6.91
CA ILE A 185 1.77 8.52 -8.35
C ILE A 185 2.07 7.08 -8.76
N VAL A 186 1.06 6.39 -9.28
CA VAL A 186 1.20 5.07 -9.89
C VAL A 186 1.30 5.22 -11.41
N ASN A 187 2.33 4.64 -12.01
CA ASN A 187 2.63 4.75 -13.43
C ASN A 187 2.37 3.44 -14.17
N GLU A 188 1.56 3.49 -15.23
CA GLU A 188 1.34 2.30 -16.08
C GLU A 188 2.59 1.92 -16.87
N LYS A 189 3.36 2.93 -17.31
CA LYS A 189 4.70 2.75 -17.88
C LYS A 189 5.76 3.07 -16.83
N ALA A 190 6.75 2.21 -16.70
CA ALA A 190 7.85 2.44 -15.77
C ALA A 190 8.63 3.71 -16.16
N ILE A 191 9.05 4.48 -15.16
CA ILE A 191 9.85 5.70 -15.34
C ILE A 191 11.31 5.34 -15.12
N ASP A 192 12.20 5.70 -16.05
CA ASP A 192 13.65 5.66 -15.80
C ASP A 192 13.98 6.64 -14.67
N TRP A 193 14.36 6.09 -13.52
CA TRP A 193 14.67 6.87 -12.32
C TRP A 193 16.17 7.19 -12.19
N ALA A 194 16.99 6.81 -13.17
CA ALA A 194 18.45 6.87 -13.13
C ALA A 194 19.03 6.18 -11.87
N SER A 195 18.46 5.03 -11.49
CA SER A 195 18.85 4.23 -10.33
C SER A 195 19.43 2.89 -10.76
N LYS A 196 20.42 2.38 -10.02
CA LYS A 196 20.91 1.01 -10.19
C LYS A 196 19.88 -0.06 -9.80
N MET A 197 18.84 0.33 -9.07
CA MET A 197 17.75 -0.56 -8.65
C MET A 197 16.67 -0.74 -9.74
N GLY A 198 16.80 -0.01 -10.85
CA GLY A 198 15.90 -0.08 -12.00
C GLY A 198 14.83 1.02 -12.03
N ASP A 199 13.88 0.81 -12.92
CA ASP A 199 12.79 1.76 -13.21
C ASP A 199 11.76 1.79 -12.08
N VAL A 200 10.96 2.87 -12.06
CA VAL A 200 9.97 3.15 -11.02
C VAL A 200 8.56 3.05 -11.57
N HIS A 201 7.74 2.24 -10.91
CA HIS A 201 6.30 2.13 -11.17
C HIS A 201 5.47 2.96 -10.19
N ILE A 202 5.93 3.10 -8.94
CA ILE A 202 5.23 3.86 -7.90
C ILE A 202 6.19 4.89 -7.31
N ALA A 203 5.83 6.16 -7.39
CA ALA A 203 6.52 7.23 -6.67
C ALA A 203 5.68 7.66 -5.47
N ILE A 204 6.27 7.60 -4.27
CA ILE A 204 5.64 7.95 -3.00
C ILE A 204 6.38 9.17 -2.46
N ALA A 205 5.81 10.37 -2.60
CA ALA A 205 6.39 11.53 -1.94
C ALA A 205 6.03 11.54 -0.45
N LEU A 206 7.01 11.86 0.39
CA LEU A 206 6.85 12.06 1.83
C LEU A 206 7.34 13.45 2.21
N VAL A 207 6.42 14.37 2.49
CA VAL A 207 6.73 15.74 2.91
C VAL A 207 6.43 15.87 4.39
N ILE A 208 7.42 16.30 5.15
CA ILE A 208 7.38 16.41 6.61
C ILE A 208 7.50 17.90 6.96
N PRO A 209 6.77 18.43 7.96
CA PRO A 209 6.97 19.79 8.44
C PRO A 209 8.43 20.07 8.82
N ALA A 210 8.93 21.29 8.60
CA ALA A 210 10.30 21.66 8.94
C ALA A 210 10.62 21.54 10.45
N LYS A 211 9.60 21.56 11.30
CA LYS A 211 9.69 21.35 12.75
C LYS A 211 8.70 20.25 13.16
N PRO A 212 8.98 18.98 12.82
CA PRO A 212 8.01 17.93 13.05
C PRO A 212 7.93 17.57 14.53
N ASN A 213 6.73 17.22 14.99
CA ASN A 213 6.53 16.67 16.31
C ASN A 213 6.95 15.18 16.37
N ARG A 214 6.94 14.60 17.57
CA ARG A 214 7.36 13.21 17.79
C ARG A 214 6.54 12.20 16.96
N GLU A 215 5.24 12.37 16.89
CA GLU A 215 4.33 11.44 16.20
C GLU A 215 4.55 11.49 14.69
N GLN A 216 4.74 12.68 14.12
CA GLN A 216 5.08 12.89 12.71
C GLN A 216 6.42 12.22 12.35
N ILE A 217 7.43 12.33 13.22
CA ILE A 217 8.72 11.64 13.04
C ILE A 217 8.53 10.11 13.05
N ILE A 218 7.72 9.59 13.99
CA ILE A 218 7.45 8.15 14.10
C ILE A 218 6.75 7.65 12.82
N SER A 219 5.70 8.33 12.36
CA SER A 219 4.97 7.96 11.13
C SER A 219 5.89 7.90 9.91
N ALA A 220 6.72 8.93 9.70
CA ALA A 220 7.68 8.99 8.60
C ALA A 220 8.76 7.89 8.71
N THR A 221 9.26 7.65 9.92
CA THR A 221 10.28 6.63 10.18
C THR A 221 9.73 5.22 9.94
N ASN A 222 8.49 4.96 10.34
CA ASN A 222 7.86 3.65 10.11
C ASN A 222 7.73 3.36 8.61
N LEU A 223 7.23 4.33 7.83
CA LEU A 223 7.10 4.17 6.37
C LEU A 223 8.45 3.89 5.70
N THR A 224 9.44 4.72 5.98
CA THR A 224 10.78 4.60 5.38
C THR A 224 11.41 3.25 5.71
N ARG A 225 11.28 2.76 6.95
CA ARG A 225 11.82 1.45 7.35
C ARG A 225 11.06 0.27 6.76
N ASN A 226 9.72 0.32 6.71
CA ASN A 226 8.91 -0.76 6.13
C ASN A 226 9.07 -0.88 4.62
N LEU A 227 9.37 0.22 3.90
CA LEU A 227 9.70 0.14 2.47
C LEU A 227 11.04 -0.58 2.20
N LEU A 228 11.94 -0.63 3.19
CA LEU A 228 13.21 -1.33 3.10
C LEU A 228 13.12 -2.83 3.45
N SER A 229 12.03 -3.28 4.09
CA SER A 229 11.86 -4.69 4.49
C SER A 229 11.32 -5.61 3.38
N GLY A 230 11.13 -5.10 2.15
CA GLY A 230 10.82 -5.89 0.95
C GLY A 230 9.35 -6.33 0.83
N GLN A 231 8.75 -6.87 1.90
CA GLN A 231 7.41 -7.46 1.82
C GLN A 231 6.32 -6.42 1.51
N ILE A 232 6.28 -5.33 2.27
CA ILE A 232 5.33 -4.23 2.02
C ILE A 232 5.57 -3.61 0.65
N ALA A 233 6.83 -3.39 0.28
CA ALA A 233 7.18 -2.85 -1.02
C ALA A 233 6.64 -3.71 -2.16
N GLU A 234 6.82 -5.03 -2.08
CA GLU A 234 6.26 -5.97 -3.05
C GLU A 234 4.73 -5.83 -3.12
N ARG A 235 4.04 -5.83 -1.97
CA ARG A 235 2.58 -5.73 -1.96
C ARG A 235 2.06 -4.37 -2.44
N LEU A 236 2.77 -3.27 -2.21
CA LEU A 236 2.44 -1.96 -2.80
C LEU A 236 2.49 -2.02 -4.33
N LEU A 237 3.48 -2.69 -4.92
CA LEU A 237 3.62 -2.82 -6.38
C LEU A 237 2.51 -3.63 -7.03
N PHE A 238 2.05 -4.69 -6.38
CA PHE A 238 0.97 -5.53 -6.91
C PHE A 238 -0.42 -4.96 -6.63
N THR A 239 -0.54 -4.03 -5.68
CA THR A 239 -1.82 -3.45 -5.27
C THR A 239 -2.33 -2.43 -6.29
N ARG A 240 -3.50 -2.73 -6.87
CA ARG A 240 -4.11 -1.89 -7.91
C ARG A 240 -5.20 -0.95 -7.40
N SER A 241 -5.89 -1.35 -6.34
CA SER A 241 -6.90 -0.51 -5.70
C SER A 241 -6.19 0.63 -4.96
N SER A 242 -6.56 1.87 -5.26
CA SER A 242 -6.00 3.03 -4.58
C SER A 242 -6.36 3.02 -3.08
N VAL A 243 -7.55 2.55 -2.71
CA VAL A 243 -7.94 2.37 -1.30
C VAL A 243 -7.06 1.35 -0.59
N ASP A 244 -6.80 0.21 -1.22
CA ASP A 244 -5.93 -0.83 -0.65
C ASP A 244 -4.49 -0.29 -0.52
N LEU A 245 -4.04 0.49 -1.51
CA LEU A 245 -2.71 1.10 -1.49
C LEU A 245 -2.58 2.09 -0.34
N GLN A 246 -3.61 2.93 -0.13
CA GLN A 246 -3.65 3.84 1.01
C GLN A 246 -3.65 3.06 2.34
N ALA A 247 -4.43 1.98 2.46
CA ALA A 247 -4.44 1.17 3.67
C ALA A 247 -3.09 0.53 3.99
N LEU A 248 -2.39 0.01 2.98
CA LEU A 248 -1.03 -0.52 3.15
C LEU A 248 -0.06 0.56 3.63
N LEU A 249 -0.15 1.78 3.08
CA LEU A 249 0.69 2.92 3.50
C LEU A 249 0.34 3.39 4.91
N MET A 250 -0.94 3.53 5.24
CA MET A 250 -1.42 3.85 6.58
C MET A 250 -0.91 2.82 7.59
N TYR A 251 -1.08 1.54 7.29
CA TYR A 251 -0.58 0.44 8.12
C TYR A 251 0.94 0.55 8.33
N SER A 252 1.68 0.77 7.24
CA SER A 252 3.14 0.94 7.24
C SER A 252 3.62 2.20 7.97
N MET A 253 2.78 3.22 8.12
CA MET A 253 3.07 4.41 8.91
C MET A 253 2.68 4.24 10.38
N SER A 254 1.72 3.37 10.68
CA SER A 254 1.23 3.14 12.05
C SER A 254 2.19 2.34 12.94
N ARG A 255 2.99 1.45 12.35
CA ARG A 255 3.89 0.55 13.09
C ARG A 255 5.05 0.05 12.22
N LEU A 256 6.10 -0.46 12.86
CA LEU A 256 7.12 -1.25 12.18
C LEU A 256 6.63 -2.70 12.01
N ILE A 257 6.86 -3.24 10.84
CA ILE A 257 6.62 -4.65 10.50
C ILE A 257 7.98 -5.33 10.58
N VAL A 258 8.09 -6.37 11.40
CA VAL A 258 9.34 -7.06 11.75
C VAL A 258 9.33 -8.47 11.17
#